data_AF-A0AAN9BWY5-F1
#
_entry.id   AF-A0AAN9BWY5-F1
#
_cell.length_a   1.000
_cell.length_b   1.000
_cell.length_c   1.000
_cell.angle_alpha   90.00
_cell.angle_beta   90.00
_cell.angle_gamma   90.00
#
_symmetry.space_group_name_H-M   'P 1'
#
loop_
_entity.id
_entity.type
_entity.pdbx_description
1 polymer ?
#
loop_
_entity_poly.entity_id
_entity_poly.type
_entity_poly.pdbx_seq_one_letter_code
_entity_poly.pdbx_strand_id
1 'polypeptide(L)'
;MLLSMDPEQKWKPLFDQYDPYRRGEILIEDFAYLLRHPQIRAEMDSHTLDVLEVKANEPCRTTVSYQEFVNLLSNRRNPSFRLAVESRVEGEVWTGSVVLRSAETRARPDTCFRRMVRRLAKDFLTDEADRRYYADRYTCCPPPLFVPIITLLEVGCFVYYCMESRMITLNGPVPVHSIFIYRPDRRLEIWRFVLYMLLHAGYVHLLFNVIVQVVVGIPLEMVHGSFRIFIVYMAGVLAGSLGTSVFDMNAFLVGASGGVYALLAAHLANILLNYSQMELGVLKLAAVLIIASADVGFAIWDRYTYKELAPPVGYTAHLMGALAGLTIGLVVLKNFEQKLHEQYVWWIALAVYLGCVVFAIFWNIFYY
;
A
#
# COMPACT_ATOMS: atom_id res chain seq x y z
N MET A 1 12.19 -5.45 48.30
CA MET A 1 10.98 -4.77 47.82
C MET A 1 11.39 -3.79 46.71
N LEU A 2 11.74 -4.30 45.52
CA LEU A 2 12.19 -3.50 44.37
C LEU A 2 11.75 -4.19 43.06
N LEU A 3 10.45 -4.49 42.97
CA LEU A 3 9.81 -4.99 41.76
C LEU A 3 8.53 -4.18 41.58
N SER A 4 8.64 -3.01 40.94
CA SER A 4 7.59 -2.30 40.18
C SER A 4 7.85 -0.78 40.08
N MET A 5 9.07 -0.34 39.75
CA MET A 5 9.24 1.05 39.33
C MET A 5 8.96 1.14 37.83
N ASP A 6 8.07 2.05 37.47
CA ASP A 6 7.77 2.41 36.09
C ASP A 6 9.08 2.75 35.35
N PRO A 7 9.37 2.18 34.16
CA PRO A 7 10.52 2.59 33.36
C PRO A 7 10.58 4.11 33.10
N GLU A 8 9.45 4.81 33.13
CA GLU A 8 9.35 6.29 33.09
C GLU A 8 9.89 7.01 34.33
N GLN A 9 10.10 6.33 35.45
CA GLN A 9 10.61 6.95 36.68
C GLN A 9 12.03 6.50 37.01
N LYS A 10 12.46 5.37 36.47
CA LYS A 10 13.77 4.77 36.75
C LYS A 10 14.94 5.68 36.37
N TRP A 11 14.87 6.30 35.19
CA TRP A 11 15.98 7.06 34.63
C TRP A 11 15.92 8.56 34.93
N LYS A 12 14.82 9.02 35.55
CA LYS A 12 14.57 10.43 35.80
C LYS A 12 15.63 11.07 36.71
N PRO A 13 16.05 10.45 37.82
CA PRO A 13 17.08 11.03 38.69
C PRO A 13 18.44 11.18 38.00
N LEU A 14 18.75 10.31 37.04
CA LEU A 14 20.00 10.36 36.29
C LEU A 14 19.94 11.42 35.18
N PHE A 15 18.81 11.50 34.48
CA PHE A 15 18.57 12.51 33.44
C PHE A 15 18.56 13.93 34.03
N ASP A 16 17.90 14.11 35.18
CA ASP A 16 17.80 15.41 35.86
C ASP A 16 19.18 15.93 36.35
N GLN A 17 20.24 15.10 36.43
CA GLN A 17 21.61 15.57 36.71
C GLN A 17 22.19 16.41 35.57
N TYR A 18 21.72 16.18 34.35
CA TYR A 18 22.14 16.87 33.14
C TYR A 18 21.14 17.98 32.74
N ASP A 19 20.05 18.14 33.48
CA ASP A 19 19.06 19.22 33.32
C ASP A 19 19.04 20.15 34.56
N PRO A 20 20.06 21.01 34.74
CA PRO A 20 20.17 21.86 35.93
C PRO A 20 19.02 22.87 36.08
N TYR A 21 18.29 23.14 34.99
CA TYR A 21 17.18 24.09 34.95
C TYR A 21 15.80 23.43 35.05
N ARG A 22 15.75 22.09 35.16
CA ARG A 22 14.51 21.29 35.20
C ARG A 22 13.52 21.63 34.08
N ARG A 23 14.04 21.86 32.87
CA ARG A 23 13.24 22.16 31.68
C ARG A 23 12.62 20.90 31.05
N GLY A 24 13.02 19.72 31.49
CA GLY A 24 12.61 18.44 30.91
C GLY A 24 13.37 18.08 29.64
N GLU A 25 14.44 18.82 29.31
CA GLU A 25 15.29 18.62 28.13
C GLU A 25 16.75 18.82 28.49
N ILE A 26 17.64 18.08 27.82
CA ILE A 26 19.09 18.24 27.92
C ILE A 26 19.69 18.51 26.54
N LEU A 27 20.84 19.16 26.51
CA LEU A 27 21.58 19.39 25.28
C LEU A 27 22.08 18.06 24.70
N ILE A 28 22.23 17.99 23.38
CA ILE A 28 22.70 16.78 22.70
C ILE A 28 24.11 16.36 23.17
N GLU A 29 24.95 17.32 23.54
CA GLU A 29 26.28 17.09 24.09
C GLU A 29 26.19 16.40 25.46
N ASP A 30 25.33 16.91 26.34
CA ASP A 30 25.07 16.32 27.66
C ASP A 30 24.41 14.94 27.55
N PHE A 31 23.57 14.74 26.54
CA PHE A 31 22.98 13.43 26.23
C PHE A 31 24.05 12.42 25.83
N ALA A 32 25.04 12.80 25.02
CA ALA A 32 26.17 11.93 24.67
C ALA A 32 27.01 11.54 25.91
N TYR A 33 27.14 12.43 26.90
CA TYR A 33 27.76 12.10 28.19
C TYR A 33 26.90 11.17 29.03
N LEU A 34 25.59 11.39 29.07
CA LEU A 34 24.63 10.52 29.75
C LEU A 34 24.70 9.08 29.23
N LEU A 35 24.79 8.87 27.90
CA LEU A 35 24.90 7.53 27.30
C LEU A 35 26.21 6.79 27.65
N ARG A 36 27.24 7.53 28.07
CA ARG A 36 28.51 6.96 28.55
C ARG A 36 28.50 6.69 30.05
N HIS A 37 27.44 7.06 30.76
CA HIS A 37 27.36 6.89 32.20
C HIS A 37 27.42 5.40 32.59
N PRO A 38 28.21 5.00 33.61
CA PRO A 38 28.41 3.60 33.97
C PRO A 38 27.12 2.83 34.28
N GLN A 39 26.15 3.50 34.92
CA GLN A 39 24.85 2.91 35.25
C GLN A 39 23.99 2.63 34.00
N ILE A 40 24.06 3.51 32.99
CA ILE A 40 23.36 3.31 31.72
C ILE A 40 23.99 2.13 30.96
N ARG A 41 25.32 2.09 30.87
CA ARG A 41 26.03 1.00 30.18
C ARG A 41 25.94 -0.36 30.87
N ALA A 42 25.77 -0.39 32.19
CA ALA A 42 25.63 -1.63 32.94
C ALA A 42 24.23 -2.26 32.81
N GLU A 43 23.20 -1.45 32.59
CA GLU A 43 21.80 -1.90 32.62
C GLU A 43 21.11 -1.90 31.25
N MET A 44 21.65 -1.19 30.25
CA MET A 44 21.15 -1.21 28.88
C MET A 44 21.88 -2.25 28.03
N ASP A 45 21.15 -2.90 27.12
CA ASP A 45 21.77 -3.79 26.14
C ASP A 45 22.54 -2.99 25.07
N SER A 46 23.57 -3.61 24.50
CA SER A 46 24.46 -2.98 23.51
C SER A 46 23.70 -2.40 22.31
N HIS A 47 22.61 -3.05 21.89
CA HIS A 47 21.82 -2.61 20.75
C HIS A 47 21.00 -1.35 21.07
N THR A 48 20.39 -1.26 22.25
CA THR A 48 19.68 -0.05 22.70
C THR A 48 20.64 1.14 22.81
N LEU A 49 21.87 0.93 23.28
CA LEU A 49 22.90 1.97 23.32
C LEU A 49 23.29 2.46 21.91
N ASP A 50 23.48 1.55 20.95
CA ASP A 50 23.80 1.92 19.57
C ASP A 50 22.71 2.79 18.93
N VAL A 51 21.43 2.47 19.16
CA VAL A 51 20.30 3.26 18.65
C VAL A 51 20.29 4.67 19.26
N LEU A 52 20.55 4.78 20.56
CA LEU A 52 20.61 6.07 21.25
C LEU A 52 21.81 6.90 20.81
N GLU A 53 22.97 6.28 20.58
CA GLU A 53 24.17 6.94 20.08
C GLU A 53 24.01 7.43 18.63
N VAL A 54 23.30 6.69 17.76
CA VAL A 54 22.97 7.16 16.41
C VAL A 54 22.08 8.40 16.45
N LYS A 55 21.05 8.39 17.31
CA LYS A 55 20.16 9.55 17.50
C LYS A 55 20.87 10.75 18.12
N ALA A 56 21.85 10.51 18.99
CA ALA A 56 22.68 11.56 19.56
C ALA A 56 23.56 12.27 18.51
N ASN A 57 23.85 11.62 17.38
CA ASN A 57 24.72 12.14 16.32
C ASN A 57 23.95 12.74 15.12
N GLU A 58 22.66 13.02 15.25
CA GLU A 58 21.87 13.65 14.18
C GLU A 58 22.29 15.12 13.94
N PRO A 59 22.66 15.51 12.70
CA PRO A 59 23.35 16.78 12.42
C PRO A 59 22.51 18.06 12.64
N CYS A 60 21.20 17.94 12.82
CA CYS A 60 20.30 19.08 13.02
C CYS A 60 19.71 19.15 14.44
N ARG A 61 20.15 18.26 15.34
CA ARG A 61 19.49 18.04 16.62
C ARG A 61 20.24 18.74 17.75
N THR A 62 19.54 19.57 18.51
CA THR A 62 20.14 20.42 19.56
C THR A 62 19.78 19.97 20.99
N THR A 63 18.58 19.41 21.20
CA THR A 63 18.11 18.93 22.50
C THR A 63 17.44 17.56 22.43
N VAL A 64 17.34 16.90 23.59
CA VAL A 64 16.59 15.65 23.80
C VAL A 64 15.71 15.83 25.03
N SER A 65 14.40 15.59 24.89
CA SER A 65 13.47 15.62 26.02
C SER A 65 13.49 14.32 26.82
N TYR A 66 13.14 14.40 28.11
CA TYR A 66 13.03 13.21 28.95
C TYR A 66 12.00 12.22 28.41
N GLN A 67 10.85 12.72 27.96
CA GLN A 67 9.80 11.87 27.39
C GLN A 67 10.28 11.16 26.13
N GLU A 68 11.06 11.85 25.29
CA GLU A 68 11.65 11.22 24.12
C GLU A 68 12.69 10.17 24.49
N PHE A 69 13.58 10.47 25.44
CA PHE A 69 14.53 9.48 25.95
C PHE A 69 13.83 8.23 26.48
N VAL A 70 12.75 8.37 27.25
CA VAL A 70 11.98 7.20 27.71
C VAL A 70 11.24 6.52 26.57
N ASN A 71 10.69 7.25 25.61
CA ASN A 71 10.06 6.66 24.43
C ASN A 71 11.05 5.82 23.61
N LEU A 72 12.31 6.23 23.52
CA LEU A 72 13.38 5.45 22.89
C LEU A 72 13.67 4.15 23.64
N LEU A 73 13.55 4.16 24.97
CA LEU A 73 13.73 2.99 25.83
C LEU A 73 12.49 2.07 25.89
N SER A 74 11.30 2.65 25.77
CA SER A 74 10.01 1.95 25.88
C SER A 74 9.53 1.34 24.56
N ASN A 75 10.13 1.73 23.43
CA ASN A 75 9.87 1.16 22.10
C ASN A 75 10.42 -0.29 21.94
N ARG A 76 10.30 -1.11 23.00
CA ARG A 76 10.42 -2.57 23.00
C ARG A 76 9.28 -3.22 22.18
N ARG A 77 9.09 -2.81 20.92
CA ARG A 77 8.22 -3.55 19.99
C ARG A 77 8.88 -4.91 19.70
N ASN A 78 8.25 -5.97 20.24
CA ASN A 78 8.49 -7.41 20.06
C ASN A 78 9.84 -7.83 19.45
N PRO A 79 10.80 -8.31 20.27
CA PRO A 79 12.09 -8.84 19.82
C PRO A 79 11.94 -9.92 18.74
N SER A 80 10.89 -10.74 18.79
CA SER A 80 10.65 -11.83 17.84
C SER A 80 10.38 -11.39 16.40
N PHE A 81 9.80 -10.20 16.19
CA PHE A 81 9.53 -9.69 14.85
C PHE A 81 10.78 -9.03 14.24
N ARG A 82 11.54 -8.26 15.04
CA ARG A 82 12.84 -7.74 14.61
C ARG A 82 13.85 -8.85 14.40
N LEU A 83 13.95 -9.83 15.31
CA LEU A 83 14.78 -11.01 15.14
C LEU A 83 14.35 -11.86 13.95
N ALA A 84 13.08 -11.96 13.56
CA ALA A 84 12.70 -12.67 12.33
C ALA A 84 13.05 -11.90 11.04
N VAL A 85 13.14 -10.56 11.13
CA VAL A 85 13.59 -9.70 10.04
C VAL A 85 15.12 -9.66 9.96
N GLU A 86 15.81 -9.66 11.10
CA GLU A 86 17.26 -9.64 11.27
C GLU A 86 17.89 -11.04 11.11
N SER A 87 17.22 -12.14 11.52
CA SER A 87 17.71 -13.51 11.30
C SER A 87 17.59 -13.93 9.83
N ARG A 88 16.76 -13.25 9.04
CA ARG A 88 16.76 -13.36 7.57
C ARG A 88 17.93 -12.59 6.93
N VAL A 89 18.55 -11.68 7.70
CA VAL A 89 19.72 -10.87 7.36
C VAL A 89 21.03 -11.52 7.83
N GLU A 90 21.02 -12.37 8.87
CA GLU A 90 22.20 -13.04 9.48
C GLU A 90 22.71 -14.30 8.75
N GLY A 91 22.56 -14.38 7.42
CA GLY A 91 23.16 -15.45 6.63
C GLY A 91 24.66 -15.29 6.35
N GLU A 92 25.25 -14.13 6.66
CA GLU A 92 26.66 -13.84 6.42
C GLU A 92 27.35 -13.32 7.68
N VAL A 93 28.34 -14.11 8.11
CA VAL A 93 29.20 -13.96 9.28
C VAL A 93 29.76 -12.55 9.44
N TRP A 94 29.59 -11.99 10.63
CA TRP A 94 30.09 -10.67 11.04
C TRP A 94 31.53 -10.75 11.53
N THR A 95 32.47 -10.08 10.87
CA THR A 95 33.73 -9.61 11.49
C THR A 95 33.67 -8.10 11.61
N GLY A 96 33.73 -7.62 12.86
CA GLY A 96 33.37 -6.26 13.32
C GLY A 96 34.28 -5.12 12.86
N SER A 97 34.35 -4.83 11.56
CA SER A 97 35.13 -3.70 11.04
C SER A 97 34.40 -2.82 10.02
N VAL A 98 33.06 -2.85 9.96
CA VAL A 98 32.29 -2.17 8.91
C VAL A 98 31.75 -0.79 9.31
N VAL A 99 31.73 -0.43 10.61
CA VAL A 99 31.14 0.84 11.06
C VAL A 99 31.96 2.07 10.66
N LEU A 100 33.26 1.92 10.38
CA LEU A 100 34.12 3.01 9.85
C LEU A 100 34.19 3.08 8.31
N ARG A 101 33.28 2.42 7.58
CA ARG A 101 33.16 2.55 6.11
C ARG A 101 31.86 3.21 5.63
N SER A 102 31.10 3.85 6.53
CA SER A 102 29.92 4.64 6.16
C SER A 102 30.25 6.00 5.52
N ALA A 103 31.51 6.46 5.58
CA ALA A 103 31.95 7.70 4.93
C ALA A 103 32.57 7.46 3.53
N GLU A 104 32.79 6.20 3.14
CA GLU A 104 33.30 5.81 1.81
C GLU A 104 32.41 4.72 1.19
N THR A 105 31.10 4.94 1.15
CA THR A 105 30.27 4.21 0.18
C THR A 105 30.63 4.70 -1.21
N ARG A 106 31.58 4.01 -1.83
CA ARG A 106 31.88 4.03 -3.27
C ARG A 106 30.55 4.18 -4.02
N ALA A 107 30.29 5.36 -4.58
CA ALA A 107 29.04 5.66 -5.26
C ALA A 107 28.81 4.60 -6.35
N ARG A 108 27.88 3.67 -6.09
CA ARG A 108 27.47 2.69 -7.10
C ARG A 108 27.00 3.48 -8.33
N PRO A 109 27.38 3.06 -9.55
CA PRO A 109 27.10 3.82 -10.77
C PRO A 109 25.61 4.14 -10.88
N ASP A 110 25.32 5.38 -11.27
CA ASP A 110 23.98 5.95 -11.32
C ASP A 110 23.25 5.45 -12.58
N THR A 111 22.73 4.22 -12.53
CA THR A 111 22.04 3.60 -13.66
C THR A 111 20.64 4.20 -13.89
N CYS A 112 20.12 4.11 -15.12
CA CYS A 112 18.75 4.52 -15.46
C CYS A 112 17.70 3.83 -14.55
N PHE A 113 17.90 2.54 -14.28
CA PHE A 113 17.08 1.76 -13.37
C PHE A 113 17.07 2.35 -11.95
N ARG A 114 18.23 2.74 -11.40
CA ARG A 114 18.32 3.30 -10.05
C ARG A 114 17.69 4.70 -9.97
N ARG A 115 17.76 5.49 -11.04
CA ARG A 115 17.02 6.77 -11.16
C ARG A 115 15.51 6.56 -11.17
N MET A 116 15.03 5.55 -11.90
CA MET A 116 13.61 5.16 -11.90
C MET A 116 13.16 4.75 -10.50
N VAL A 117 13.89 3.84 -9.83
CA VAL A 117 13.58 3.41 -8.46
C VAL A 117 13.55 4.58 -7.48
N ARG A 118 14.49 5.54 -7.58
CA ARG A 118 14.46 6.76 -6.75
C ARG A 118 13.23 7.62 -6.99
N ARG A 119 12.81 7.80 -8.25
CA ARG A 119 11.59 8.55 -8.58
C ARG A 119 10.35 7.85 -8.02
N LEU A 120 10.24 6.54 -8.22
CA LEU A 120 9.15 5.73 -7.66
C LEU A 120 9.12 5.80 -6.13
N ALA A 121 10.28 5.71 -5.47
CA ALA A 121 10.37 5.86 -4.03
C ALA A 121 9.83 7.22 -3.57
N LYS A 122 10.21 8.32 -4.23
CA LYS A 122 9.68 9.65 -3.91
C LYS A 122 8.16 9.77 -4.13
N ASP A 123 7.64 9.08 -5.14
CA ASP A 123 6.23 9.16 -5.53
C ASP A 123 5.31 8.27 -4.70
N PHE A 124 5.84 7.25 -4.03
CA PHE A 124 5.02 6.27 -3.31
C PHE A 124 5.38 6.12 -1.83
N LEU A 125 6.60 6.47 -1.41
CA LEU A 125 7.04 6.46 -0.01
C LEU A 125 7.01 7.87 0.59
N THR A 126 6.64 7.95 1.87
CA THR A 126 6.45 9.19 2.61
C THR A 126 7.72 9.62 3.34
N ASP A 127 8.39 8.70 4.03
CA ASP A 127 9.59 8.96 4.83
C ASP A 127 10.87 9.08 3.97
N GLU A 128 11.71 10.06 4.28
CA GLU A 128 13.00 10.29 3.64
C GLU A 128 14.03 9.17 3.90
N ALA A 129 14.00 8.58 5.11
CA ALA A 129 14.84 7.43 5.46
C ALA A 129 14.44 6.19 4.64
N ASP A 130 13.14 5.92 4.51
CA ASP A 130 12.62 4.81 3.70
C ASP A 130 12.90 5.02 2.22
N ARG A 131 12.79 6.25 1.70
CA ARG A 131 13.13 6.59 0.31
C ARG A 131 14.59 6.28 0.00
N ARG A 132 15.52 6.70 0.86
CA ARG A 132 16.97 6.47 0.68
C ARG A 132 17.30 4.99 0.83
N TYR A 133 16.75 4.32 1.84
CA TYR A 133 16.94 2.89 2.07
C TYR A 133 16.43 2.05 0.89
N TYR A 134 15.21 2.33 0.41
CA TYR A 134 14.62 1.65 -0.73
C TYR A 134 15.41 1.91 -2.02
N ALA A 135 15.79 3.16 -2.29
CA ALA A 135 16.60 3.52 -3.46
C ALA A 135 17.99 2.85 -3.50
N ASP A 136 18.58 2.61 -2.33
CA ASP A 136 19.94 2.06 -2.22
C ASP A 136 19.97 0.54 -2.15
N ARG A 137 18.91 -0.09 -1.63
CA ARG A 137 18.84 -1.56 -1.44
C ARG A 137 17.83 -2.29 -2.31
N TYR A 138 17.01 -1.62 -3.12
CA TYR A 138 16.07 -2.32 -4.01
C TYR A 138 16.83 -3.15 -5.06
N THR A 139 16.69 -4.48 -4.98
CA THR A 139 17.35 -5.46 -5.85
C THR A 139 16.41 -6.12 -6.85
N CYS A 140 15.19 -5.58 -7.07
CA CYS A 140 14.13 -6.27 -7.83
C CYS A 140 13.74 -7.63 -7.23
N CYS A 141 14.02 -7.88 -5.95
CA CYS A 141 13.76 -9.15 -5.29
C CYS A 141 12.91 -8.95 -4.04
N PRO A 142 11.66 -9.46 -3.99
CA PRO A 142 10.97 -10.15 -5.09
C PRO A 142 10.55 -9.17 -6.20
N PRO A 143 10.58 -9.58 -7.48
CA PRO A 143 10.14 -8.73 -8.59
C PRO A 143 8.63 -8.52 -8.53
N PRO A 144 8.08 -7.46 -9.16
CA PRO A 144 6.64 -7.38 -9.37
C PRO A 144 6.22 -8.54 -10.28
N LEU A 145 5.32 -9.38 -9.78
CA LEU A 145 4.82 -10.58 -10.44
C LEU A 145 3.31 -10.48 -10.71
N PHE A 146 2.53 -10.01 -9.73
CA PHE A 146 1.07 -10.02 -9.80
C PHE A 146 0.55 -9.15 -10.93
N VAL A 147 0.91 -7.87 -10.98
CA VAL A 147 0.40 -6.92 -11.98
C VAL A 147 0.78 -7.34 -13.40
N PRO A 148 2.04 -7.75 -13.70
CA PRO A 148 2.38 -8.30 -15.00
C PRO A 148 1.59 -9.57 -15.35
N ILE A 149 1.43 -10.51 -14.41
CA ILE A 149 0.71 -11.77 -14.65
C ILE A 149 -0.76 -11.49 -14.97
N ILE A 150 -1.46 -10.70 -14.15
CA ILE A 150 -2.88 -10.42 -14.39
C ILE A 150 -3.10 -9.64 -15.69
N THR A 151 -2.21 -8.69 -16.01
CA THR A 151 -2.22 -7.97 -17.29
C THR A 151 -2.08 -8.91 -18.49
N LEU A 152 -1.14 -9.87 -18.42
CA LEU A 152 -0.95 -10.86 -19.48
C LEU A 152 -2.16 -11.78 -19.65
N LEU A 153 -2.82 -12.16 -18.54
CA LEU A 153 -4.04 -12.95 -18.57
C LEU A 153 -5.20 -12.16 -19.21
N GLU A 154 -5.40 -10.90 -18.85
CA GLU A 154 -6.42 -10.02 -19.43
C GLU A 154 -6.22 -9.83 -20.93
N VAL A 155 -4.99 -9.52 -21.36
CA VAL A 155 -4.64 -9.36 -22.78
C VAL A 155 -4.83 -10.69 -23.53
N GLY A 156 -4.39 -11.81 -22.94
CA GLY A 156 -4.55 -13.14 -23.53
C GLY A 156 -6.02 -13.53 -23.72
N CYS A 157 -6.86 -13.32 -22.70
CA CYS A 157 -8.30 -13.53 -22.79
C CYS A 157 -8.96 -12.63 -23.83
N PHE A 158 -8.57 -11.35 -23.89
CA PHE A 158 -9.08 -10.43 -24.90
C PHE A 158 -8.73 -10.87 -26.32
N VAL A 159 -7.47 -11.24 -26.57
CA VAL A 159 -7.02 -11.76 -27.88
C VAL A 159 -7.80 -13.01 -28.26
N TYR A 160 -7.99 -13.95 -27.33
CA TYR A 160 -8.78 -15.16 -27.56
C TYR A 160 -10.21 -14.84 -28.03
N TYR A 161 -10.92 -13.95 -27.32
CA TYR A 161 -12.30 -13.61 -27.67
C TYR A 161 -12.41 -12.78 -28.96
N CYS A 162 -11.42 -11.94 -29.28
CA CYS A 162 -11.35 -11.26 -30.57
C CYS A 162 -11.12 -12.23 -31.74
N MET A 163 -10.32 -13.29 -31.52
CA MET A 163 -10.13 -14.34 -32.52
C MET A 163 -11.40 -15.17 -32.73
N GLU A 164 -12.10 -15.51 -31.65
CA GLU A 164 -13.36 -16.25 -31.69
C GLU A 164 -14.45 -15.46 -32.41
N SER A 165 -14.62 -14.18 -32.09
CA SER A 165 -15.62 -13.30 -32.69
C SER A 165 -15.27 -12.81 -34.10
N ARG A 166 -13.99 -12.94 -34.50
CA ARG A 166 -13.41 -12.34 -35.72
C ARG A 166 -13.66 -10.83 -35.84
N MET A 167 -13.75 -10.13 -34.71
CA MET A 167 -14.02 -8.70 -34.66
C MET A 167 -13.14 -8.00 -33.62
N ILE A 168 -12.63 -6.83 -34.00
CA ILE A 168 -11.96 -5.89 -33.11
C ILE A 168 -12.59 -4.53 -33.35
N THR A 169 -13.34 -4.01 -32.37
CA THR A 169 -13.96 -2.70 -32.45
C THR A 169 -13.66 -1.88 -31.20
N LEU A 170 -13.98 -0.58 -31.26
CA LEU A 170 -13.73 0.37 -30.16
C LEU A 170 -14.37 -0.11 -28.84
N ASN A 171 -15.65 -0.50 -28.91
CA ASN A 171 -16.51 -0.83 -27.78
C ASN A 171 -16.94 -2.32 -27.78
N GLY A 172 -16.35 -3.15 -28.65
CA GLY A 172 -16.72 -4.56 -28.79
C GLY A 172 -15.59 -5.41 -29.38
N PRO A 173 -15.76 -6.74 -29.41
CA PRO A 173 -16.94 -7.48 -28.99
C PRO A 173 -17.04 -7.60 -27.46
N VAL A 174 -18.27 -7.69 -26.95
CA VAL A 174 -18.51 -8.08 -25.56
C VAL A 174 -18.74 -9.59 -25.52
N PRO A 175 -17.90 -10.38 -24.82
CA PRO A 175 -18.03 -11.83 -24.76
C PRO A 175 -19.20 -12.27 -23.83
N VAL A 176 -20.43 -11.91 -24.20
CA VAL A 176 -21.67 -12.14 -23.41
C VAL A 176 -21.96 -13.61 -23.11
N HIS A 177 -21.46 -14.52 -23.95
CA HIS A 177 -21.63 -15.96 -23.80
C HIS A 177 -20.47 -16.63 -23.03
N SER A 178 -19.46 -15.87 -22.60
CA SER A 178 -18.34 -16.40 -21.84
C SER A 178 -18.80 -17.02 -20.50
N ILE A 179 -18.11 -18.10 -20.10
CA ILE A 179 -18.26 -18.68 -18.77
C ILE A 179 -17.74 -17.75 -17.65
N PHE A 180 -16.95 -16.73 -17.99
CA PHE A 180 -16.34 -15.80 -17.03
C PHE A 180 -17.15 -14.53 -16.80
N ILE A 181 -18.01 -14.12 -17.75
CA ILE A 181 -18.75 -12.86 -17.62
C ILE A 181 -19.70 -12.93 -16.42
N TYR A 182 -19.77 -11.83 -15.66
CA TYR A 182 -20.76 -11.73 -14.60
C TYR A 182 -22.15 -11.58 -15.20
N ARG A 183 -23.06 -12.44 -14.72
CA ARG A 183 -24.42 -12.57 -15.22
C ARG A 183 -25.42 -12.49 -14.07
N PRO A 184 -26.37 -11.54 -14.12
CA PRO A 184 -27.35 -11.37 -13.05
C PRO A 184 -28.29 -12.58 -12.92
N ASP A 185 -28.49 -13.35 -13.99
CA ASP A 185 -29.31 -14.56 -14.01
C ASP A 185 -28.56 -15.82 -13.51
N ARG A 186 -27.25 -15.73 -13.24
CA ARG A 186 -26.40 -16.88 -12.84
C ARG A 186 -25.60 -16.61 -11.57
N ARG A 187 -26.20 -15.97 -10.57
CA ARG A 187 -25.54 -15.57 -9.31
C ARG A 187 -25.00 -16.74 -8.47
N LEU A 188 -25.46 -17.98 -8.67
CA LEU A 188 -24.89 -19.16 -8.00
C LEU A 188 -23.56 -19.64 -8.62
N GLU A 189 -23.23 -19.20 -9.82
CA GLU A 189 -21.97 -19.51 -10.49
C GLU A 189 -20.86 -18.60 -9.95
N ILE A 190 -20.44 -18.85 -8.70
CA ILE A 190 -19.62 -17.94 -7.87
C ILE A 190 -18.33 -17.46 -8.53
N TRP A 191 -17.74 -18.23 -9.44
CA TRP A 191 -16.53 -17.83 -10.16
C TRP A 191 -16.75 -16.59 -11.03
N ARG A 192 -17.99 -16.32 -11.46
CA ARG A 192 -18.37 -15.14 -12.25
C ARG A 192 -18.22 -13.83 -11.47
N PHE A 193 -18.20 -13.86 -10.14
CA PHE A 193 -17.91 -12.69 -9.31
C PHE A 193 -16.44 -12.28 -9.32
N VAL A 194 -15.57 -13.15 -9.87
CA VAL A 194 -14.12 -12.94 -9.93
C VAL A 194 -13.63 -12.88 -11.37
N LEU A 195 -13.91 -13.92 -12.15
CA LEU A 195 -13.31 -14.13 -13.47
C LEU A 195 -13.77 -13.11 -14.52
N TYR A 196 -14.82 -12.34 -14.25
CA TYR A 196 -15.26 -11.25 -15.12
C TYR A 196 -14.15 -10.22 -15.37
N MET A 197 -13.19 -10.09 -14.43
CA MET A 197 -12.03 -9.20 -14.53
C MET A 197 -11.14 -9.48 -15.75
N LEU A 198 -11.14 -10.73 -16.25
CA LEU A 198 -10.32 -11.15 -17.38
C LEU A 198 -10.90 -10.77 -18.74
N LEU A 199 -12.18 -10.41 -18.78
CA LEU A 199 -12.91 -10.08 -20.00
C LEU A 199 -12.96 -8.57 -20.20
N HIS A 200 -12.98 -8.09 -21.45
CA HIS A 200 -13.07 -6.66 -21.75
C HIS A 200 -14.05 -6.39 -22.91
N ALA A 201 -14.62 -5.19 -22.94
CA ALA A 201 -15.58 -4.73 -23.95
C ALA A 201 -14.89 -3.82 -24.98
N GLY A 202 -14.20 -4.41 -25.94
CA GLY A 202 -13.43 -3.68 -26.96
C GLY A 202 -12.04 -3.22 -26.51
N TYR A 203 -11.25 -2.74 -27.48
CA TYR A 203 -9.83 -2.50 -27.26
C TYR A 203 -9.56 -1.23 -26.44
N VAL A 204 -10.43 -0.22 -26.48
CA VAL A 204 -10.26 1.00 -25.66
C VAL A 204 -10.45 0.69 -24.19
N HIS A 205 -11.47 -0.12 -23.87
CA HIS A 205 -11.73 -0.55 -22.51
C HIS A 205 -10.55 -1.36 -21.94
N LEU A 206 -9.99 -2.29 -22.72
CA LEU A 206 -8.77 -3.01 -22.32
C LEU A 206 -7.58 -2.07 -22.15
N LEU A 207 -7.33 -1.20 -23.15
CA LEU A 207 -6.18 -0.32 -23.15
C LEU A 207 -6.16 0.60 -21.93
N PHE A 208 -7.31 1.17 -21.57
CA PHE A 208 -7.43 2.01 -20.39
C PHE A 208 -7.12 1.24 -19.11
N ASN A 209 -7.73 0.06 -18.92
CA ASN A 209 -7.48 -0.79 -17.74
C ASN A 209 -5.99 -1.14 -17.65
N VAL A 210 -5.38 -1.63 -18.72
CA VAL A 210 -3.97 -2.04 -18.75
C VAL A 210 -3.05 -0.85 -18.47
N ILE A 211 -3.29 0.32 -19.06
CA ILE A 211 -2.47 1.52 -18.82
C ILE A 211 -2.53 1.91 -17.34
N VAL A 212 -3.73 2.06 -16.76
CA VAL A 212 -3.87 2.47 -15.36
C VAL A 212 -3.30 1.39 -14.43
N GLN A 213 -3.60 0.13 -14.69
CA GLN A 213 -3.11 -1.03 -13.93
C GLN A 213 -1.58 -1.10 -13.92
N VAL A 214 -0.93 -0.92 -15.06
CA VAL A 214 0.54 -0.98 -15.15
C VAL A 214 1.18 0.26 -14.53
N VAL A 215 0.68 1.46 -14.84
CA VAL A 215 1.25 2.73 -14.37
C VAL A 215 1.09 2.90 -12.86
N VAL A 216 -0.03 2.47 -12.29
CA VAL A 216 -0.30 2.59 -10.84
C VAL A 216 0.09 1.31 -10.09
N GLY A 217 -0.25 0.15 -10.64
CA GLY A 217 -0.09 -1.14 -9.97
C GLY A 217 1.36 -1.60 -9.86
N ILE A 218 2.20 -1.43 -10.89
CA ILE A 218 3.61 -1.87 -10.78
C ILE A 218 4.35 -1.09 -9.68
N PRO A 219 4.30 0.25 -9.61
CA PRO A 219 4.92 0.97 -8.51
C PRO A 219 4.41 0.56 -7.13
N LEU A 220 3.08 0.42 -6.98
CA LEU A 220 2.49 -0.07 -5.74
C LEU A 220 3.01 -1.47 -5.38
N GLU A 221 3.15 -2.35 -6.36
CA GLU A 221 3.65 -3.70 -6.17
C GLU A 221 5.13 -3.73 -5.78
N MET A 222 5.95 -2.89 -6.39
CA MET A 222 7.37 -2.78 -6.03
C MET A 222 7.53 -2.31 -4.58
N VAL A 223 6.71 -1.36 -4.14
CA VAL A 223 6.80 -0.76 -2.79
C VAL A 223 6.17 -1.64 -1.71
N HIS A 224 5.01 -2.22 -1.97
CA HIS A 224 4.22 -2.94 -0.96
C HIS A 224 4.29 -4.47 -1.10
N GLY A 225 4.76 -4.98 -2.24
CA GLY A 225 4.89 -6.40 -2.55
C GLY A 225 3.64 -7.02 -3.19
N SER A 226 3.86 -8.04 -4.01
CA SER A 226 2.84 -8.71 -4.85
C SER A 226 1.61 -9.16 -4.09
N PHE A 227 1.78 -9.80 -2.93
CA PHE A 227 0.66 -10.36 -2.18
C PHE A 227 -0.30 -9.27 -1.66
N ARG A 228 0.23 -8.11 -1.26
CA ARG A 228 -0.59 -7.00 -0.76
C ARG A 228 -1.41 -6.38 -1.89
N ILE A 229 -0.78 -6.18 -3.04
CA ILE A 229 -1.44 -5.64 -4.22
C ILE A 229 -2.48 -6.61 -4.77
N PHE A 230 -2.19 -7.91 -4.74
CA PHE A 230 -3.17 -8.96 -5.04
C PHE A 230 -4.41 -8.83 -4.14
N ILE A 231 -4.25 -8.70 -2.81
CA ILE A 231 -5.40 -8.55 -1.90
C ILE A 231 -6.22 -7.31 -2.24
N VAL A 232 -5.59 -6.15 -2.42
CA VAL A 232 -6.29 -4.90 -2.72
C VAL A 232 -7.05 -5.01 -4.05
N TYR A 233 -6.40 -5.55 -5.09
CA TYR A 233 -7.00 -5.73 -6.40
C TYR A 233 -8.20 -6.68 -6.33
N MET A 234 -8.04 -7.85 -5.71
CA MET A 234 -9.11 -8.85 -5.57
C MET A 234 -10.27 -8.36 -4.71
N ALA A 235 -9.98 -7.58 -3.66
CA ALA A 235 -11.01 -6.93 -2.85
C ALA A 235 -11.85 -5.96 -3.68
N GLY A 236 -11.22 -5.22 -4.60
CA GLY A 236 -11.87 -4.37 -5.58
C GLY A 236 -12.74 -5.12 -6.58
N VAL A 237 -12.22 -6.21 -7.15
CA VAL A 237 -12.97 -7.09 -8.07
C VAL A 237 -14.21 -7.66 -7.39
N LEU A 238 -14.07 -8.20 -6.17
CA LEU A 238 -15.19 -8.75 -5.41
C LEU A 238 -16.21 -7.67 -5.02
N ALA A 239 -15.75 -6.52 -4.53
CA ALA A 239 -16.64 -5.41 -4.21
C ALA A 239 -17.37 -4.89 -5.47
N GLY A 240 -16.69 -4.87 -6.61
CA GLY A 240 -17.24 -4.46 -7.88
C GLY A 240 -18.41 -5.34 -8.33
N SER A 241 -18.23 -6.66 -8.35
CA SER A 241 -19.28 -7.61 -8.73
C SER A 241 -20.40 -7.71 -7.70
N LEU A 242 -20.07 -7.82 -6.41
CA LEU A 242 -21.06 -7.86 -5.32
C LEU A 242 -21.88 -6.57 -5.26
N GLY A 243 -21.23 -5.40 -5.35
CA GLY A 243 -21.93 -4.12 -5.37
C GLY A 243 -22.80 -3.96 -6.62
N THR A 244 -22.35 -4.41 -7.79
CA THR A 244 -23.18 -4.45 -9.01
C THR A 244 -24.41 -5.32 -8.80
N SER A 245 -24.27 -6.50 -8.18
CA SER A 245 -25.40 -7.42 -7.92
C SER A 245 -26.51 -6.83 -7.02
N VAL A 246 -26.14 -5.89 -6.14
CA VAL A 246 -27.05 -5.24 -5.19
C VAL A 246 -27.65 -3.97 -5.80
N PHE A 247 -26.82 -3.09 -6.38
CA PHE A 247 -27.23 -1.75 -6.80
C PHE A 247 -27.58 -1.64 -8.29
N ASP A 248 -27.15 -2.58 -9.14
CA ASP A 248 -27.44 -2.63 -10.57
C ASP A 248 -27.80 -4.06 -10.99
N MET A 249 -28.88 -4.57 -10.39
CA MET A 249 -29.26 -5.98 -10.35
C MET A 249 -29.38 -6.69 -11.71
N ASN A 250 -29.60 -5.94 -12.79
CA ASN A 250 -29.83 -6.45 -14.14
C ASN A 250 -28.61 -6.24 -15.06
N ALA A 251 -27.54 -5.64 -14.56
CA ALA A 251 -26.36 -5.38 -15.35
C ALA A 251 -25.45 -6.59 -15.48
N PHE A 252 -24.86 -6.71 -16.66
CA PHE A 252 -23.73 -7.58 -16.90
C PHE A 252 -22.47 -6.84 -16.48
N LEU A 253 -21.46 -7.58 -16.06
CA LEU A 253 -20.18 -6.99 -15.67
C LEU A 253 -19.03 -7.70 -16.35
N VAL A 254 -18.12 -6.89 -16.88
CA VAL A 254 -16.97 -7.24 -17.68
C VAL A 254 -15.90 -6.17 -17.44
N GLY A 255 -14.64 -6.57 -17.30
CA GLY A 255 -13.52 -5.64 -17.15
C GLY A 255 -12.81 -5.77 -15.81
N ALA A 256 -11.50 -5.57 -15.83
CA ALA A 256 -10.62 -5.49 -14.66
C ALA A 256 -10.90 -4.30 -13.73
N SER A 257 -11.81 -3.41 -14.13
CA SER A 257 -11.89 -2.06 -13.61
C SER A 257 -12.23 -1.94 -12.12
N GLY A 258 -12.93 -2.92 -11.54
CA GLY A 258 -13.12 -3.00 -10.09
C GLY A 258 -11.79 -3.10 -9.33
N GLY A 259 -10.85 -3.91 -9.82
CA GLY A 259 -9.50 -4.01 -9.27
C GLY A 259 -8.63 -2.79 -9.58
N VAL A 260 -8.72 -2.26 -10.80
CA VAL A 260 -7.98 -1.06 -11.22
C VAL A 260 -8.37 0.16 -10.38
N TYR A 261 -9.67 0.38 -10.15
CA TYR A 261 -10.14 1.47 -9.29
C TYR A 261 -9.79 1.26 -7.82
N ALA A 262 -9.66 0.01 -7.37
CA ALA A 262 -9.14 -0.26 -6.03
C ALA A 262 -7.66 0.15 -5.90
N LEU A 263 -6.82 -0.15 -6.90
CA LEU A 263 -5.43 0.32 -6.93
C LEU A 263 -5.33 1.84 -7.03
N LEU A 264 -6.17 2.45 -7.88
CA LEU A 264 -6.22 3.90 -8.06
C LEU A 264 -6.64 4.61 -6.76
N ALA A 265 -7.66 4.09 -6.06
CA ALA A 265 -8.11 4.63 -4.78
C ALA A 265 -7.09 4.42 -3.66
N ALA A 266 -6.41 3.28 -3.63
CA ALA A 266 -5.33 3.03 -2.67
C ALA A 266 -4.15 4.01 -2.90
N HIS A 267 -3.79 4.29 -4.16
CA HIS A 267 -2.80 5.30 -4.49
C HIS A 267 -3.28 6.72 -4.15
N LEU A 268 -4.54 7.04 -4.47
CA LEU A 268 -5.17 8.31 -4.13
C LEU A 268 -5.15 8.58 -2.63
N ALA A 269 -5.44 7.58 -1.80
CA ALA A 269 -5.38 7.67 -0.35
C ALA A 269 -3.96 8.04 0.12
N ASN A 270 -2.93 7.41 -0.47
CA ASN A 270 -1.53 7.75 -0.18
C ASN A 270 -1.19 9.20 -0.58
N ILE A 271 -1.66 9.66 -1.74
CA ILE A 271 -1.47 11.05 -2.18
C ILE A 271 -2.18 12.01 -1.23
N LEU A 272 -3.45 11.77 -0.88
CA LEU A 272 -4.25 12.66 -0.02
C LEU A 272 -3.64 12.82 1.37
N LEU A 273 -3.08 11.77 1.93
CA LEU A 273 -2.42 11.82 3.24
C LEU A 273 -1.08 12.55 3.20
N ASN A 274 -0.40 12.57 2.04
CA ASN A 274 1.01 12.99 1.95
C ASN A 274 1.28 14.06 0.87
N TYR A 275 0.25 14.69 0.30
CA TYR A 275 0.39 15.58 -0.86
C TYR A 275 1.34 16.76 -0.60
N SER A 276 1.45 17.21 0.66
CA SER A 276 2.35 18.28 1.08
C SER A 276 3.84 17.89 1.02
N GLN A 277 4.14 16.59 1.09
CA GLN A 277 5.49 16.03 1.05
C GLN A 277 5.88 15.44 -0.31
N MET A 278 4.94 15.43 -1.28
CA MET A 278 5.14 14.88 -2.61
C MET A 278 5.44 15.99 -3.63
N GLU A 279 6.52 15.82 -4.39
CA GLU A 279 6.78 16.67 -5.56
C GLU A 279 5.59 16.59 -6.53
N LEU A 280 4.99 17.74 -6.84
CA LEU A 280 3.81 17.87 -7.71
C LEU A 280 2.57 17.10 -7.22
N GLY A 281 2.40 16.92 -5.91
CA GLY A 281 1.28 16.16 -5.33
C GLY A 281 -0.10 16.61 -5.82
N VAL A 282 -0.34 17.93 -5.92
CA VAL A 282 -1.62 18.50 -6.42
C VAL A 282 -1.87 18.15 -7.89
N LEU A 283 -0.84 18.20 -8.75
CA LEU A 283 -0.98 17.83 -10.16
C LEU A 283 -1.25 16.33 -10.33
N LYS A 284 -0.58 15.48 -9.55
CA LYS A 284 -0.83 14.03 -9.54
C LYS A 284 -2.25 13.71 -9.10
N LEU A 285 -2.71 14.36 -8.03
CA LEU A 285 -4.10 14.26 -7.56
C LEU A 285 -5.08 14.68 -8.65
N ALA A 286 -4.87 15.82 -9.29
CA ALA A 286 -5.71 16.30 -10.38
C ALA A 286 -5.72 15.33 -11.57
N ALA A 287 -4.56 14.80 -11.97
CA ALA A 287 -4.45 13.84 -13.07
C ALA A 287 -5.24 12.56 -12.78
N VAL A 288 -5.11 11.98 -11.58
CA VAL A 288 -5.87 10.80 -11.15
C VAL A 288 -7.37 11.06 -11.20
N LEU A 289 -7.83 12.20 -10.66
CA LEU A 289 -9.24 12.56 -10.64
C LEU A 289 -9.80 12.80 -12.04
N ILE A 290 -9.06 13.47 -12.92
CA ILE A 290 -9.49 13.70 -14.31
C ILE A 290 -9.61 12.38 -15.07
N ILE A 291 -8.60 11.51 -14.96
CA ILE A 291 -8.57 10.20 -15.64
C ILE A 291 -9.74 9.33 -15.15
N ALA A 292 -9.93 9.20 -13.84
CA ALA A 292 -11.02 8.44 -13.26
C ALA A 292 -12.40 9.02 -13.66
N SER A 293 -12.56 10.33 -13.61
CA SER A 293 -13.83 10.98 -13.94
C SER A 293 -14.18 10.83 -15.43
N ALA A 294 -13.19 10.92 -16.31
CA ALA A 294 -13.38 10.73 -17.75
C ALA A 294 -13.81 9.29 -18.07
N ASP A 295 -13.19 8.29 -17.43
CA ASP A 295 -13.52 6.88 -17.64
C ASP A 295 -14.90 6.51 -17.05
N VAL A 296 -15.21 6.94 -15.83
CA VAL A 296 -16.57 6.79 -15.26
C VAL A 296 -17.60 7.51 -16.14
N GLY A 297 -17.28 8.72 -16.60
CA GLY A 297 -18.15 9.49 -17.50
C GLY A 297 -18.41 8.78 -18.82
N PHE A 298 -17.38 8.16 -19.42
CA PHE A 298 -17.50 7.34 -20.62
C PHE A 298 -18.38 6.11 -20.37
N ALA A 299 -18.18 5.39 -19.27
CA ALA A 299 -18.99 4.23 -18.91
C ALA A 299 -20.48 4.58 -18.70
N ILE A 300 -20.75 5.74 -18.10
CA ILE A 300 -22.11 6.28 -17.96
C ILE A 300 -22.69 6.63 -19.32
N TRP A 301 -21.94 7.35 -20.17
CA TRP A 301 -22.38 7.76 -21.50
C TRP A 301 -22.72 6.57 -22.40
N ASP A 302 -21.85 5.55 -22.44
CA ASP A 302 -22.01 4.34 -23.25
C ASP A 302 -23.30 3.60 -22.86
N ARG A 303 -23.53 3.41 -21.55
CA ARG A 303 -24.74 2.77 -21.01
C ARG A 303 -26.03 3.45 -21.45
N TYR A 304 -26.07 4.78 -21.43
CA TYR A 304 -27.30 5.52 -21.74
C TYR A 304 -27.50 5.80 -23.23
N THR A 305 -26.44 5.72 -24.05
CA THR A 305 -26.51 5.96 -25.49
C THR A 305 -26.87 4.68 -26.27
N TYR A 306 -26.35 3.52 -25.87
CA TYR A 306 -26.51 2.25 -26.61
C TYR A 306 -27.44 1.24 -25.94
N LYS A 307 -28.39 1.71 -25.12
CA LYS A 307 -29.30 0.90 -24.28
C LYS A 307 -30.03 -0.23 -25.02
N GLU A 308 -30.31 -0.06 -26.31
CA GLU A 308 -31.07 -1.01 -27.14
C GLU A 308 -30.18 -2.06 -27.85
N LEU A 309 -28.86 -1.89 -27.90
CA LEU A 309 -27.96 -2.74 -28.70
C LEU A 309 -27.20 -3.81 -27.89
N ALA A 310 -27.09 -3.65 -26.58
CA ALA A 310 -26.32 -4.56 -25.73
C ALA A 310 -26.89 -4.59 -24.30
N PRO A 311 -26.69 -5.70 -23.56
CA PRO A 311 -27.03 -5.74 -22.15
C PRO A 311 -26.31 -4.62 -21.39
N PRO A 312 -26.97 -4.01 -20.39
CA PRO A 312 -26.39 -2.87 -19.68
C PRO A 312 -25.13 -3.31 -18.93
N VAL A 313 -24.01 -2.63 -19.20
CA VAL A 313 -22.78 -2.77 -18.41
C VAL A 313 -22.80 -1.71 -17.29
N GLY A 314 -22.49 -2.13 -16.07
CA GLY A 314 -22.61 -1.28 -14.87
C GLY A 314 -21.33 -0.49 -14.56
N TYR A 315 -21.48 0.81 -14.28
CA TYR A 315 -20.40 1.65 -13.73
C TYR A 315 -20.24 1.48 -12.20
N THR A 316 -21.19 0.79 -11.55
CA THR A 316 -21.18 0.49 -10.11
C THR A 316 -19.89 -0.20 -9.68
N ALA A 317 -19.31 -1.03 -10.55
CA ALA A 317 -18.06 -1.73 -10.25
C ALA A 317 -16.88 -0.78 -10.01
N HIS A 318 -16.81 0.36 -10.73
CA HIS A 318 -15.78 1.38 -10.51
C HIS A 318 -15.89 2.00 -9.12
N LEU A 319 -17.11 2.38 -8.74
CA LEU A 319 -17.37 3.00 -7.43
C LEU A 319 -17.08 2.04 -6.29
N MET A 320 -17.59 0.81 -6.37
CA MET A 320 -17.44 -0.18 -5.30
C MET A 320 -16.00 -0.69 -5.20
N GLY A 321 -15.31 -0.82 -6.35
CA GLY A 321 -13.88 -1.06 -6.41
C GLY A 321 -13.07 0.05 -5.74
N ALA A 322 -13.38 1.32 -6.04
CA ALA A 322 -12.73 2.45 -5.39
C ALA A 322 -12.96 2.50 -3.87
N LEU A 323 -14.18 2.24 -3.40
CA LEU A 323 -14.50 2.16 -1.98
C LEU A 323 -13.73 1.03 -1.27
N ALA A 324 -13.62 -0.14 -1.91
CA ALA A 324 -12.79 -1.23 -1.42
C ALA A 324 -11.31 -0.86 -1.39
N GLY A 325 -10.80 -0.19 -2.42
CA GLY A 325 -9.42 0.30 -2.46
C GLY A 325 -9.12 1.35 -1.40
N LEU A 326 -10.04 2.28 -1.15
CA LEU A 326 -9.88 3.29 -0.09
C LEU A 326 -9.85 2.63 1.29
N THR A 327 -10.73 1.66 1.55
CA THR A 327 -10.80 0.98 2.85
C THR A 327 -9.67 -0.04 3.03
N ILE A 328 -9.56 -1.02 2.15
CA ILE A 328 -8.56 -2.10 2.22
C ILE A 328 -7.15 -1.58 1.90
N GLY A 329 -7.01 -0.61 0.99
CA GLY A 329 -5.70 -0.01 0.68
C GLY A 329 -5.09 0.73 1.88
N LEU A 330 -5.87 1.53 2.60
CA LEU A 330 -5.41 2.16 3.85
C LEU A 330 -5.01 1.14 4.93
N VAL A 331 -5.59 -0.05 4.87
CA VAL A 331 -5.43 -1.14 5.86
C VAL A 331 -4.24 -2.05 5.52
N VAL A 332 -4.03 -2.35 4.24
CA VAL A 332 -3.08 -3.37 3.76
C VAL A 332 -1.78 -2.75 3.30
N LEU A 333 -1.78 -1.54 2.74
CA LEU A 333 -0.54 -0.87 2.36
C LEU A 333 0.32 -0.60 3.60
N LYS A 334 1.64 -0.72 3.45
CA LYS A 334 2.57 -0.51 4.57
C LYS A 334 2.46 0.94 5.02
N ASN A 335 1.84 1.17 6.19
CA ASN A 335 2.06 2.39 6.93
C ASN A 335 3.27 2.16 7.85
N PHE A 336 4.41 2.78 7.53
CA PHE A 336 5.66 2.56 8.25
C PHE A 336 5.64 3.17 9.66
N GLU A 337 4.71 4.09 9.93
CA GLU A 337 4.44 4.65 11.27
C GLU A 337 2.99 4.42 11.72
N GLN A 338 2.61 3.20 12.10
CA GLN A 338 1.27 2.97 12.67
C GLN A 338 1.14 3.56 14.08
N LYS A 339 0.26 4.56 14.22
CA LYS A 339 -0.22 5.09 15.51
C LYS A 339 -1.39 4.25 16.03
N LEU A 340 -1.56 4.16 17.36
CA LEU A 340 -2.63 3.34 17.99
C LEU A 340 -4.05 3.69 17.51
N HIS A 341 -4.35 4.97 17.24
CA HIS A 341 -5.64 5.40 16.71
C HIS A 341 -5.92 4.85 15.29
N GLU A 342 -4.87 4.68 14.48
CA GLU A 342 -4.97 4.10 13.14
C GLU A 342 -5.33 2.61 13.18
N GLN A 343 -5.00 1.93 14.28
CA GLN A 343 -5.33 0.52 14.47
C GLN A 343 -6.83 0.31 14.77
N TYR A 344 -7.52 1.26 15.41
CA TYR A 344 -8.98 1.19 15.57
C TYR A 344 -9.71 1.44 14.25
N VAL A 345 -9.27 2.45 13.49
CA VAL A 345 -9.79 2.73 12.14
C VAL A 345 -9.62 1.51 11.23
N TRP A 346 -8.50 0.77 11.38
CA TRP A 346 -8.24 -0.48 10.68
C TRP A 346 -9.32 -1.55 10.94
N TRP A 347 -9.64 -1.83 12.20
CA TRP A 347 -10.66 -2.82 12.56
C TRP A 347 -12.05 -2.41 12.09
N ILE A 348 -12.39 -1.12 12.19
CA ILE A 348 -13.67 -0.59 11.72
C ILE A 348 -13.79 -0.75 10.20
N ALA A 349 -12.77 -0.34 9.44
CA ALA A 349 -12.78 -0.44 7.98
C ALA A 349 -12.90 -1.90 7.52
N LEU A 350 -12.17 -2.81 8.16
CA LEU A 350 -12.25 -4.25 7.88
C LEU A 350 -13.65 -4.81 8.23
N ALA A 351 -14.21 -4.45 9.38
CA ALA A 351 -15.54 -4.89 9.80
C ALA A 351 -16.63 -4.40 8.84
N VAL A 352 -16.56 -3.14 8.40
CA VAL A 352 -17.48 -2.57 7.41
C VAL A 352 -17.39 -3.31 6.08
N TYR A 353 -16.17 -3.53 5.57
CA TYR A 353 -15.96 -4.27 4.32
C TYR A 353 -16.53 -5.69 4.41
N LEU A 354 -16.20 -6.44 5.47
CA LEU A 354 -16.72 -7.79 5.69
C LEU A 354 -18.24 -7.80 5.85
N GLY A 355 -18.81 -6.83 6.57
CA GLY A 355 -20.26 -6.67 6.70
C GLY A 355 -20.96 -6.47 5.35
N CYS A 356 -20.42 -5.61 4.49
CA CYS A 356 -20.92 -5.39 3.13
C CYS A 356 -20.81 -6.67 2.26
N VAL A 357 -19.70 -7.40 2.36
CA VAL A 357 -19.50 -8.67 1.63
C VAL A 357 -20.51 -9.72 2.10
N VAL A 358 -20.67 -9.91 3.40
CA VAL A 358 -21.63 -10.88 3.97
C VAL A 358 -23.06 -10.51 3.58
N PHE A 359 -23.43 -9.23 3.65
CA PHE A 359 -24.73 -8.75 3.19
C PHE A 359 -24.95 -9.05 1.71
N ALA A 360 -23.98 -8.75 0.85
CA ALA A 360 -24.10 -8.99 -0.58
C ALA A 360 -24.14 -10.50 -0.92
N ILE A 361 -23.41 -11.34 -0.19
CA ILE A 361 -23.50 -12.80 -0.34
C ILE A 361 -24.91 -13.27 0.04
N PHE A 362 -25.45 -12.82 1.18
CA PHE A 362 -26.81 -13.12 1.60
C PHE A 362 -27.83 -12.67 0.53
N TRP A 363 -27.68 -11.45 0.01
CA TRP A 363 -28.50 -10.92 -1.07
C TRP A 363 -28.50 -11.84 -2.30
N ASN A 364 -27.33 -12.28 -2.76
CA ASN A 364 -27.22 -13.14 -3.94
C ASN A 364 -27.76 -14.57 -3.74
N ILE A 365 -27.84 -15.06 -2.51
CA ILE A 365 -28.38 -16.39 -2.17
C ILE A 365 -29.90 -16.35 -2.02
N PHE A 366 -30.44 -15.31 -1.38
CA PHE A 366 -31.85 -15.29 -0.95
C PHE A 366 -32.74 -14.38 -1.79
N TYR A 367 -32.18 -13.45 -2.55
CA TYR A 367 -32.94 -12.49 -3.35
C TYR A 367 -32.72 -12.77 -4.85
N TYR A 368 -33.64 -13.57 -5.41
CA TYR A 368 -33.75 -13.88 -6.84
C TYR A 368 -34.82 -13.06 -7.52
#